data_AF-H1LSK6-F1
#
_entry.id   AF-H1LSK6-F1
#
_cell.length_a   1.000
_cell.length_b   1.000
_cell.length_c   1.000
_cell.angle_alpha   90.00
_cell.angle_beta   90.00
_cell.angle_gamma   90.00
#
_symmetry.space_group_name_H-M   'P 1'
#
loop_
_entity.id
_entity.type
_entity.pdbx_description
1 polymer ?
#
loop_
_entity_poly.entity_id
_entity_poly.type
_entity_poly.pdbx_seq_one_letter_code
_entity_poly.pdbx_strand_id
1 'polypeptide(L)'
;MRFRLGRDPLEKVNFTPKDKRGEAKLKLTVWPEPFSFDHTDDDKKKDHYFEYSNEGIENIIAFLNNVAEIVKSGKEKAWEQ
;
A
#
# COMPACT_ATOMS: atom_id res chain seq x y z
N MET A 1 -7.43 7.50 -7.95
CA MET A 1 -7.12 6.41 -7.00
C MET A 1 -6.18 6.90 -5.92
N ARG A 2 -6.36 6.45 -4.67
CA ARG A 2 -5.45 6.77 -3.57
C ARG A 2 -4.79 5.50 -3.02
N PHE A 3 -3.57 5.67 -2.52
CA PHE A 3 -2.84 4.63 -1.84
C PHE A 3 -2.12 5.19 -0.63
N ARG A 4 -1.88 4.34 0.37
CA ARG A 4 -1.12 4.64 1.56
C ARG A 4 -0.10 3.54 1.77
N LEU A 5 1.16 3.92 1.85
CA LEU A 5 2.24 3.04 2.25
C LEU A 5 2.60 3.32 3.71
N GLY A 6 2.54 2.28 4.54
CA GLY A 6 2.95 2.31 5.95
C GLY A 6 3.83 1.11 6.28
N ARG A 7 4.51 1.16 7.43
CA ARG A 7 5.14 -0.02 8.03
C ARG A 7 4.20 -0.60 9.09
N ASP A 8 4.12 -1.91 9.15
CA ASP A 8 3.38 -2.65 10.18
C ASP A 8 4.31 -3.73 10.78
N PRO A 9 4.56 -3.74 12.10
CA PRO A 9 4.08 -2.79 13.11
C PRO A 9 4.72 -1.40 12.97
N LEU A 10 3.97 -0.36 13.35
CA LEU A 10 4.39 1.04 13.33
C LEU A 10 5.33 1.36 14.51
N GLU A 11 6.31 0.51 14.77
CA GLU A 11 7.30 0.73 15.82
C GLU A 11 8.14 1.97 15.50
N LYS A 12 8.38 2.87 16.47
CA LYS A 12 9.22 4.06 16.30
C LYS A 12 10.71 3.67 16.17
N VAL A 13 11.10 3.14 15.02
CA VAL A 13 12.49 2.74 14.73
C VAL A 13 13.36 3.86 14.13
N ASN A 14 12.98 5.13 14.34
CA ASN A 14 13.75 6.30 13.88
C ASN A 14 15.18 6.32 14.44
N PHE A 15 15.39 5.70 15.60
CA PHE A 15 16.70 5.58 16.26
C PHE A 15 17.17 4.14 16.45
N THR A 16 16.45 3.16 15.91
CA THR A 16 16.79 1.74 16.10
C THR A 16 17.68 1.26 14.94
N PRO A 17 18.89 0.75 15.22
CA PRO A 17 19.79 0.21 14.20
C PRO A 17 19.11 -0.94 13.45
N LYS A 18 19.48 -1.13 12.18
CA LYS A 18 18.89 -2.11 11.26
C LYS A 18 18.80 -3.53 11.86
N ASP A 19 19.75 -3.87 12.73
CA ASP A 19 19.91 -5.14 13.44
C ASP A 19 18.87 -5.39 14.56
N LYS A 20 18.22 -4.33 15.05
CA LYS A 20 17.23 -4.35 16.14
C LYS A 20 15.81 -3.98 15.66
N ARG A 21 15.63 -3.73 14.37
CA ARG A 21 14.30 -3.56 13.78
C ARG A 21 13.70 -4.96 13.70
N GLY A 22 12.63 -5.21 14.45
CA GLY A 22 11.86 -6.44 14.33
C GLY A 22 11.35 -6.65 12.90
N GLU A 23 10.81 -7.83 12.62
CA GLU A 23 10.23 -8.19 11.32
C GLU A 23 9.10 -7.20 10.93
N ALA A 24 9.47 -6.11 10.27
CA ALA A 24 8.53 -5.14 9.74
C ALA A 24 8.02 -5.62 8.39
N LYS A 25 6.76 -5.31 8.09
CA LYS A 25 6.15 -5.49 6.78
C LYS A 25 5.72 -4.15 6.23
N LEU A 26 5.78 -4.00 4.92
CA LEU A 26 5.24 -2.86 4.20
C LEU A 26 3.75 -3.08 3.96
N LYS A 27 2.91 -2.30 4.63
CA LYS A 27 1.46 -2.30 4.43
C LYS A 27 1.10 -1.26 3.38
N LEU A 28 0.66 -1.71 2.22
CA LEU A 28 0.12 -0.90 1.15
C LEU A 28 -1.40 -0.99 1.16
N THR A 29 -2.10 0.09 1.48
CA THR A 29 -3.56 0.15 1.36
C THR A 29 -3.93 0.96 0.13
N VAL A 30 -4.74 0.40 -0.76
CA VAL A 30 -5.26 1.09 -1.96
C VAL A 30 -6.78 1.21 -1.90
N TRP A 31 -7.34 2.32 -2.38
CA TRP A 31 -8.79 2.53 -2.40
C TRP A 31 -9.24 3.50 -3.51
N PRO A 32 -10.51 3.37 -3.97
CA PRO A 32 -11.07 4.22 -5.01
C PRO A 32 -11.36 5.66 -4.51
N GLU A 33 -11.25 6.63 -5.42
CA GLU A 33 -11.73 8.01 -5.18
C GLU A 33 -13.25 8.07 -5.42
N PRO A 34 -14.02 9.02 -4.84
CA PRO A 34 -13.62 10.29 -4.21
C PRO A 34 -13.48 10.27 -2.68
N PHE A 35 -13.72 9.14 -2.02
CA PHE A 35 -13.78 9.07 -0.57
C PHE A 35 -12.38 9.05 0.08
N SER A 36 -12.23 9.78 1.18
CA SER A 36 -11.02 9.74 2.01
C SER A 36 -10.97 8.43 2.80
N PHE A 37 -9.79 7.98 3.22
CA PHE A 37 -9.59 6.71 3.95
C PHE A 37 -10.57 6.48 5.12
N ASP A 38 -11.00 7.55 5.80
CA ASP A 38 -11.97 7.53 6.90
C ASP A 38 -13.43 7.34 6.43
N HIS A 39 -13.75 7.84 5.23
CA HIS A 39 -15.07 7.81 4.61
C HIS A 39 -15.25 6.65 3.62
N THR A 40 -14.19 5.94 3.27
CA THR A 40 -14.25 4.74 2.43
C THR A 40 -14.54 3.54 3.32
N ASP A 41 -15.57 2.76 2.97
CA ASP A 41 -15.87 1.48 3.61
C ASP A 41 -14.65 0.56 3.60
N ASP A 42 -14.43 -0.18 4.68
CA ASP A 42 -13.27 -1.06 4.83
C ASP A 42 -13.22 -2.13 3.74
N ASP A 43 -14.40 -2.57 3.28
CA ASP A 43 -14.58 -3.54 2.20
C ASP A 43 -13.98 -3.08 0.86
N LYS A 44 -13.84 -1.77 0.66
CA LYS A 44 -13.23 -1.18 -0.55
C LYS A 44 -11.74 -0.87 -0.39
N LYS A 45 -11.17 -1.07 0.80
CA LYS A 45 -9.75 -0.90 1.06
C LYS A 45 -9.09 -2.24 0.84
N LYS A 46 -8.23 -2.31 -0.18
CA LYS A 46 -7.39 -3.50 -0.36
C LYS A 46 -6.06 -3.24 0.34
N ASP A 47 -5.85 -3.89 1.49
CA ASP A 47 -4.56 -3.92 2.16
C ASP A 47 -3.70 -5.09 1.68
N HIS A 48 -2.52 -4.72 1.19
CA HIS A 48 -1.49 -5.64 0.76
C HIS A 48 -0.30 -5.53 1.69
N TYR A 49 0.19 -6.68 2.17
CA TYR A 49 1.38 -6.75 3.00
C TYR A 49 2.52 -7.30 2.17
N PHE A 50 3.61 -6.54 2.13
CA PHE A 50 4.84 -6.91 1.47
C PHE A 50 5.95 -6.99 2.51
N GLU A 51 7.04 -7.68 2.19
CA GLU A 51 8.20 -7.73 3.07
C GLU A 51 8.90 -6.37 3.15
N TYR A 52 9.44 -6.02 4.32
CA TYR A 52 10.27 -4.83 4.49
C TYR A 52 11.69 -5.06 3.94
N SER A 53 11.75 -5.32 2.65
CA SER A 53 12.96 -5.60 1.88
C SER A 53 12.98 -4.74 0.62
N ASN A 54 14.15 -4.60 -0.02
CA ASN A 54 14.26 -3.92 -1.31
C ASN A 54 13.30 -4.54 -2.35
N GLU A 55 13.23 -5.87 -2.42
CA GLU A 55 12.26 -6.59 -3.26
C GLU A 55 10.81 -6.24 -2.94
N GLY A 56 10.44 -6.09 -1.66
CA GLY A 56 9.09 -5.72 -1.27
C GLY A 56 8.70 -4.32 -1.79
N ILE A 57 9.65 -3.38 -1.77
CA ILE A 57 9.45 -2.05 -2.36
C ILE A 57 9.28 -2.15 -3.89
N GLU A 58 10.09 -2.96 -4.57
CA GLU A 58 9.97 -3.16 -6.02
C GLU A 58 8.60 -3.78 -6.40
N ASN A 59 8.13 -4.77 -5.63
CA ASN A 59 6.80 -5.35 -5.79
C ASN A 59 5.69 -4.31 -5.60
N ILE A 60 5.81 -3.43 -4.60
CA ILE A 60 4.87 -2.32 -4.38
C ILE A 60 4.87 -1.35 -5.55
N ILE A 61 6.06 -0.98 -6.06
CA ILE A 61 6.18 -0.07 -7.21
C ILE A 61 5.56 -0.69 -8.46
N ALA A 62 5.83 -1.97 -8.73
CA ALA A 62 5.26 -2.69 -9.86
C ALA A 62 3.72 -2.75 -9.75
N PHE A 63 3.21 -3.07 -8.57
CA PHE A 63 1.78 -3.07 -8.29
C PHE A 63 1.18 -1.68 -8.53
N LEU A 64 1.73 -0.62 -7.90
CA LEU A 64 1.24 0.75 -8.06
C LEU A 64 1.30 1.26 -9.50
N ASN A 65 2.34 0.89 -10.27
CA ASN A 65 2.41 1.25 -11.69
C ASN A 65 1.31 0.55 -12.48
N ASN A 66 1.11 -0.75 -12.26
CA ASN A 66 0.00 -1.48 -12.87
C ASN A 66 -1.32 -0.78 -12.52
N VAL A 67 -1.57 -0.52 -11.23
CA VAL A 67 -2.80 0.13 -10.78
C VAL A 67 -2.98 1.54 -11.35
N ALA A 68 -1.90 2.32 -11.47
CA ALA A 68 -1.93 3.62 -12.12
C ALA A 68 -2.27 3.52 -13.62
N GLU A 69 -1.80 2.50 -14.32
CA GLU A 69 -2.05 2.34 -15.76
C GLU A 69 -3.51 2.05 -16.09
N ILE A 70 -4.17 1.10 -15.43
CA ILE A 70 -5.61 0.84 -15.73
C ILE A 70 -6.55 1.91 -15.14
N VAL A 71 -6.13 2.65 -14.09
CA VAL A 71 -6.81 3.91 -13.70
C VAL A 71 -6.67 4.96 -14.81
N LYS A 72 -5.44 5.17 -15.34
CA LYS A 72 -5.21 6.08 -16.48
C LYS A 72 -6.01 5.69 -17.72
N SER A 73 -6.19 4.39 -17.94
CA SER A 73 -6.98 3.86 -19.06
C SER A 73 -8.49 4.07 -18.92
N GLY A 74 -8.97 4.74 -17.86
CA GLY A 74 -10.40 4.95 -17.59
C GLY A 74 -11.13 3.66 -17.22
N LYS A 75 -10.39 2.58 -16.92
CA LYS A 75 -10.92 1.29 -16.44
C LYS A 75 -10.95 1.29 -14.91
N GLU A 76 -11.37 2.39 -14.31
CA GLU A 76 -11.38 2.60 -12.85
C GLU A 76 -12.21 1.52 -12.12
N LYS A 77 -13.22 0.96 -12.79
CA LYS A 77 -14.05 -0.15 -12.28
C LYS A 77 -13.41 -1.54 -12.36
N ALA A 78 -12.32 -1.73 -13.11
CA ALA A 78 -11.72 -3.05 -13.30
C ALA A 78 -10.94 -3.56 -12.08
N TRP A 79 -10.58 -2.65 -11.16
CA TRP A 79 -9.89 -2.95 -9.90
C TRP A 79 -10.84 -3.20 -8.72
N GLU A 80 -12.06 -2.69 -8.86
CA GLU A 80 -13.15 -2.81 -7.88
C GLU A 80 -13.83 -4.18 -7.94
N GLN A 81 -13.55 -4.99 -8.97
CA GLN A 81 -14.11 -6.32 -9.15
C GLN A 81 -13.23 -7.43 -8.54
#